data_AF-A0A2Z2KQ42-F1
#
_entry.id   AF-A0A2Z2KQ42-F1
#
_cell.length_a   1.000
_cell.length_b   1.000
_cell.length_c   1.000
_cell.angle_alpha   90.00
_cell.angle_beta   90.00
_cell.angle_gamma   90.00
#
_symmetry.space_group_name_H-M   'P 1'
#
loop_
_entity.id
_entity.type
_entity.pdbx_description
1 polymer ?
#
loop_
_entity_poly.entity_id
_entity_poly.type
_entity_poly.pdbx_seq_one_letter_code
_entity_poly.pdbx_strand_id
1 'polypeptide(L)'
;MRSLAVIAGDYLFLGGLTLDKQIDETLNIGSEVKLAAATKEHSELLKNVKIGTIGSISQVRKIMKDAPYKFSESIGREKWTGTESGSELDWPAVEAAYREAFNLVLEGGLTDEEYQRVDEDGIEELEKLITRFL
;
A
#
# COMPACT_ATOMS: atom_id res chain seq x y z
N MET A 1 -56.97 25.83 -21.51
CA MET A 1 -55.74 25.90 -22.31
C MET A 1 -54.67 25.08 -21.59
N ARG A 2 -54.01 24.14 -22.32
CA ARG A 2 -52.72 23.43 -22.08
C ARG A 2 -52.23 23.35 -20.62
N SER A 3 -51.94 22.16 -20.07
CA SER A 3 -50.81 21.35 -20.50
C SER A 3 -50.87 19.91 -19.96
N LEU A 4 -50.39 18.97 -20.80
CA LEU A 4 -50.00 17.60 -20.44
C LEU A 4 -48.85 17.60 -19.43
N ALA A 5 -48.78 16.55 -18.61
CA ALA A 5 -47.60 15.68 -18.49
C ALA A 5 -47.96 14.39 -17.74
N VAL A 6 -48.06 13.29 -18.50
CA VAL A 6 -47.89 11.92 -18.01
C VAL A 6 -46.39 11.68 -17.89
N ILE A 7 -45.90 11.29 -16.72
CA ILE A 7 -44.57 10.66 -16.57
C ILE A 7 -44.76 9.44 -15.68
N ALA A 8 -44.86 8.29 -16.35
CA ALA A 8 -44.47 7.00 -15.81
C ALA A 8 -42.94 6.89 -15.84
N GLY A 9 -42.36 6.13 -14.93
CA GLY A 9 -41.01 5.60 -15.09
C GLY A 9 -40.11 5.78 -13.87
N ASP A 10 -39.85 4.65 -13.21
CA ASP A 10 -38.55 4.25 -12.67
C ASP A 10 -37.72 5.25 -11.86
N TYR A 11 -37.80 5.09 -10.54
CA TYR A 11 -36.65 5.33 -9.66
C TYR A 11 -36.42 4.12 -8.75
N LEU A 12 -35.94 3.05 -9.35
CA LEU A 12 -35.32 1.91 -8.69
C LEU A 12 -33.84 1.86 -9.11
N PHE A 13 -33.00 2.77 -8.61
CA PHE A 13 -31.55 2.71 -8.83
C PHE A 13 -30.79 3.37 -7.67
N LEU A 14 -30.68 2.67 -6.54
CA LEU A 14 -29.75 2.99 -5.45
C LEU A 14 -29.11 1.75 -4.81
N GLY A 15 -29.04 0.62 -5.53
CA GLY A 15 -28.52 -0.65 -5.00
C GLY A 15 -27.36 -1.30 -5.77
N GLY A 16 -27.00 -0.83 -6.97
CA GLY A 16 -26.05 -1.53 -7.85
C GLY A 16 -24.60 -1.07 -7.76
N LEU A 17 -24.34 0.20 -7.43
CA LEU A 17 -23.00 0.79 -7.54
C LEU A 17 -22.02 0.42 -6.41
N THR A 18 -22.50 -0.24 -5.35
CA THR A 18 -21.66 -0.61 -4.19
C THR A 18 -21.18 -2.05 -4.23
N LEU A 19 -21.95 -2.97 -4.82
CA LEU A 19 -21.61 -4.39 -4.83
C LEU A 19 -20.53 -4.71 -5.86
N ASP A 20 -20.61 -4.12 -7.06
CA ASP A 20 -19.62 -4.35 -8.13
C ASP A 20 -18.22 -3.86 -7.72
N LYS A 21 -18.11 -2.73 -7.00
CA LYS A 21 -16.82 -2.28 -6.43
C LYS A 21 -16.25 -3.24 -5.39
N GLN A 22 -17.10 -3.78 -4.50
CA GLN A 22 -16.66 -4.74 -3.48
C GLN A 22 -16.22 -6.08 -4.09
N ILE A 23 -16.87 -6.52 -5.18
CA ILE A 23 -16.47 -7.74 -5.90
C ILE A 23 -15.12 -7.53 -6.62
N ASP A 24 -14.91 -6.36 -7.22
CA ASP A 24 -13.64 -6.01 -7.89
C ASP A 24 -12.46 -5.95 -6.89
N GLU A 25 -12.71 -5.46 -5.66
CA GLU A 25 -11.71 -5.44 -4.58
C GLU A 25 -11.35 -6.86 -4.10
N THR A 26 -12.30 -7.81 -4.12
CA THR A 26 -12.07 -9.19 -3.67
C THR A 26 -11.31 -10.03 -4.71
N LEU A 27 -11.46 -9.73 -6.00
CA LEU A 27 -10.75 -10.39 -7.11
C LEU A 27 -9.31 -9.92 -7.28
N ASN A 28 -8.94 -8.80 -6.65
CA ASN A 28 -7.61 -8.21 -6.73
C ASN A 28 -6.74 -8.52 -5.50
N ILE A 29 -7.05 -9.60 -4.77
CA ILE A 29 -6.28 -10.06 -3.61
C ILE A 29 -5.44 -11.25 -4.04
N GLY A 30 -4.12 -11.12 -3.85
CA GLY A 30 -3.09 -12.05 -4.26
C GLY A 30 -2.56 -12.87 -3.09
N SER A 31 -1.29 -13.27 -3.18
CA SER A 31 -0.63 -14.09 -2.15
C SER A 31 -0.62 -13.41 -0.78
N GLU A 32 -0.82 -14.19 0.27
CA GLU A 32 -0.56 -13.78 1.64
C GLU A 32 0.95 -13.74 1.91
N VAL A 33 1.40 -12.71 2.62
CA VAL A 33 2.77 -12.56 3.11
C VAL A 33 2.77 -12.48 4.63
N LYS A 34 3.74 -13.15 5.24
CA LYS A 34 3.97 -13.10 6.69
C LYS A 34 4.99 -12.02 6.99
N LEU A 35 4.61 -11.07 7.82
CA LEU A 35 5.43 -9.92 8.20
C LEU A 35 5.95 -9.99 9.63
N ALA A 36 5.34 -10.82 10.48
CA ALA A 36 5.85 -11.08 11.82
C ALA A 36 5.41 -12.46 12.33
N ALA A 37 6.30 -13.15 13.04
CA ALA A 37 5.95 -14.33 13.80
C ALA A 37 5.00 -14.03 14.98
N ALA A 38 4.20 -15.03 15.38
CA ALA A 38 3.36 -14.91 16.56
C ALA A 38 4.21 -14.84 17.84
N THR A 39 3.86 -13.92 18.74
CA THR A 39 4.47 -13.80 20.07
C THR A 39 3.46 -14.17 21.15
N LYS A 40 3.87 -14.14 22.42
CA LYS A 40 2.95 -14.41 23.54
C LYS A 40 1.86 -13.35 23.69
N GLU A 41 2.10 -12.14 23.18
CA GLU A 41 1.23 -10.98 23.34
C GLU A 41 0.45 -10.68 22.05
N HIS A 42 0.94 -11.12 20.89
CA HIS A 42 0.36 -10.80 19.60
C HIS A 42 0.29 -12.04 18.69
N SER A 43 -0.80 -12.16 17.94
CA SER A 43 -0.91 -13.12 16.84
C SER A 43 0.14 -12.83 15.75
N GLU A 44 0.37 -13.79 14.86
CA GLU A 44 1.18 -13.52 13.66
C GLU A 44 0.59 -12.37 12.84
N LEU A 45 1.47 -11.63 12.16
CA LEU A 45 1.09 -10.54 11.27
C LEU A 45 1.11 -11.06 9.84
N LEU A 46 -0.07 -11.30 9.28
CA LEU A 46 -0.28 -11.71 7.90
C LEU A 46 -0.93 -10.56 7.13
N LYS A 47 -0.49 -10.34 5.90
CA LYS A 47 -1.08 -9.35 4.99
C LYS A 47 -1.30 -9.97 3.63
N ASN A 48 -2.46 -9.71 3.04
CA ASN A 48 -2.66 -10.05 1.63
C ASN A 48 -2.04 -8.99 0.73
N VAL A 49 -1.39 -9.42 -0.33
CA VAL A 49 -0.88 -8.54 -1.38
C VAL A 49 -2.00 -8.22 -2.36
N LYS A 50 -2.24 -6.95 -2.66
CA LYS A 50 -3.11 -6.57 -3.77
C LYS A 50 -2.45 -6.94 -5.10
N ILE A 51 -3.17 -7.68 -5.93
CA ILE A 51 -2.83 -7.89 -7.34
C ILE A 51 -2.91 -6.51 -7.99
N GLY A 52 -1.75 -5.89 -8.21
CA GLY A 52 -1.69 -4.53 -8.69
C GLY A 52 -2.39 -4.37 -10.04
N THR A 53 -3.14 -3.28 -10.20
CA THR A 53 -3.50 -2.81 -11.54
C THR A 53 -2.27 -2.16 -12.18
N ILE A 54 -2.29 -1.96 -13.51
CA ILE A 54 -1.24 -1.16 -14.19
C ILE A 54 -1.09 0.22 -13.53
N GLY A 55 -2.20 0.80 -13.05
CA GLY A 55 -2.21 2.07 -12.32
C GLY A 55 -1.41 2.01 -11.02
N SER A 56 -1.61 0.98 -10.19
CA SER A 56 -0.87 0.85 -8.92
C SER A 56 0.61 0.57 -9.15
N ILE A 57 0.98 -0.21 -10.17
CA ILE A 57 2.39 -0.41 -10.57
C ILE A 57 3.03 0.94 -10.94
N SER A 58 2.34 1.74 -11.75
CA SER A 58 2.85 3.06 -12.14
C SER A 58 2.98 4.02 -10.95
N GLN A 59 2.07 3.95 -9.98
CA GLN A 59 2.14 4.77 -8.76
C GLN A 59 3.33 4.36 -7.88
N VAL A 60 3.51 3.05 -7.65
CA VAL A 60 4.65 2.53 -6.88
C VAL A 60 5.96 2.98 -7.53
N ARG A 61 6.12 2.81 -8.85
CA ARG A 61 7.32 3.28 -9.57
C ARG A 61 7.56 4.78 -9.44
N LYS A 62 6.49 5.58 -9.39
CA LYS A 62 6.61 7.04 -9.22
C LYS A 62 7.07 7.41 -7.81
N ILE A 63 6.51 6.77 -6.78
CA ILE A 63 6.88 6.97 -5.38
C ILE A 63 8.33 6.55 -5.15
N MET A 64 8.71 5.38 -5.68
CA MET A 64 10.02 4.79 -5.47
C MET A 64 11.13 5.36 -6.36
N LYS A 65 10.80 6.23 -7.32
CA LYS A 65 11.76 6.80 -8.28
C LYS A 65 12.95 7.47 -7.58
N ASP A 66 12.68 8.14 -6.47
CA ASP A 66 13.66 8.93 -5.72
C ASP A 66 14.12 8.24 -4.43
N ALA A 67 13.86 6.92 -4.30
CA ALA A 67 14.28 6.08 -3.19
C ALA A 67 15.42 5.13 -3.65
N PRO A 68 16.69 5.59 -3.67
CA PRO A 68 17.80 4.84 -4.25
C PRO A 68 18.34 3.72 -3.35
N TYR A 69 17.93 3.70 -2.07
CA TYR A 69 18.39 2.73 -1.08
C TYR A 69 17.29 1.74 -0.74
N LYS A 70 17.69 0.56 -0.27
CA LYS A 70 16.77 -0.49 0.17
C LYS A 70 15.98 -0.08 1.42
N PHE A 71 14.86 -0.75 1.64
CA PHE A 71 14.02 -0.49 2.82
C PHE A 71 14.75 -0.82 4.12
N SER A 72 15.42 -1.97 4.20
CA SER A 72 16.26 -2.39 5.33
C SER A 72 17.41 -1.42 5.64
N GLU A 73 17.86 -0.66 4.63
CA GLU A 73 18.91 0.34 4.80
C GLU A 73 18.37 1.71 5.24
N SER A 74 17.07 1.98 5.08
CA SER A 74 16.46 3.27 5.39
C SER A 74 15.68 3.28 6.70
N ILE A 75 15.15 2.13 7.12
CA ILE A 75 14.32 2.01 8.33
C ILE A 75 15.00 2.54 9.59
N GLY A 76 14.31 3.45 10.29
CA GLY A 76 14.69 3.99 11.60
C GLY A 76 15.91 4.91 11.57
N ARG A 77 16.37 5.33 10.39
CA ARG A 77 17.55 6.20 10.26
C ARG A 77 17.18 7.68 10.25
N GLU A 78 17.95 8.45 10.99
CA GLU A 78 17.87 9.91 10.96
C GLU A 78 18.49 10.47 9.69
N LYS A 79 18.08 11.68 9.33
CA LYS A 79 18.63 12.43 8.21
C LYS A 79 20.14 12.54 8.30
N TRP A 80 20.83 12.16 7.23
CA TRP A 80 22.28 12.22 7.17
C TRP A 80 22.74 13.44 6.38
N THR A 81 23.45 14.34 7.06
CA THR A 81 24.12 15.48 6.43
C THR A 81 25.59 15.12 6.23
N GLY A 82 25.98 14.78 4.99
CA GLY A 82 27.37 14.48 4.68
C GLY A 82 28.27 15.72 4.86
N THR A 83 29.32 15.60 5.67
CA THR A 83 30.23 16.71 6.01
C THR A 83 31.19 17.14 4.89
N GLU A 84 31.32 16.36 3.80
CA GLU A 84 32.38 16.60 2.80
C GLU A 84 31.93 16.66 1.33
N SER A 85 30.66 16.39 0.98
CA SER A 85 30.23 16.37 -0.44
C SER A 85 28.87 17.01 -0.73
N GLY A 86 28.25 17.69 0.24
CA GLY A 86 26.95 18.33 0.04
C GLY A 86 25.80 17.36 -0.28
N SER A 87 26.07 16.05 -0.21
CA SER A 87 25.08 15.00 -0.31
C SER A 87 24.31 14.94 1.01
N GLU A 88 23.13 15.53 1.01
CA GLU A 88 22.14 15.41 2.06
C GLU A 88 21.24 14.22 1.72
N LEU A 89 21.19 13.24 2.62
CA LEU A 89 20.34 12.07 2.46
C LEU A 89 19.24 12.08 3.51
N ASP A 90 18.02 12.25 3.05
CA ASP A 90 16.83 12.24 3.88
C ASP A 90 16.30 10.81 4.02
N TRP A 91 16.90 10.04 4.93
CA TRP A 91 16.46 8.68 5.25
C TRP A 91 14.98 8.61 5.66
N PRO A 92 14.44 9.54 6.49
CA PRO A 92 13.01 9.58 6.78
C PRO A 92 12.13 9.70 5.53
N ALA A 93 12.53 10.49 4.53
CA ALA A 93 11.79 10.62 3.28
C ALA A 93 11.80 9.31 2.46
N VAL A 94 12.93 8.60 2.44
CA VAL A 94 13.05 7.29 1.78
C VAL A 94 12.16 6.26 2.47
N GLU A 95 12.19 6.20 3.81
CA GLU A 95 11.34 5.30 4.58
C GLU A 95 9.85 5.61 4.35
N ALA A 96 9.47 6.90 4.35
CA ALA A 96 8.10 7.33 4.08
C ALA A 96 7.59 6.88 2.69
N ALA A 97 8.45 6.95 1.67
CA ALA A 97 8.12 6.47 0.33
C ALA A 97 7.84 4.96 0.33
N TYR A 98 8.65 4.16 1.04
CA TYR A 98 8.38 2.73 1.21
C TYR A 98 7.06 2.47 1.93
N ARG A 99 6.78 3.21 3.01
CA ARG A 99 5.51 3.09 3.75
C ARG A 99 4.30 3.41 2.88
N GLU A 100 4.39 4.45 2.05
CA GLU A 100 3.34 4.79 1.08
C GLU A 100 3.17 3.68 0.04
N ALA A 101 4.27 3.14 -0.49
CA ALA A 101 4.21 2.04 -1.45
C ALA A 101 3.58 0.77 -0.84
N PHE A 102 3.92 0.42 0.40
CA PHE A 102 3.30 -0.71 1.11
C PHE A 102 1.79 -0.51 1.29
N ASN A 103 1.33 0.70 1.58
CA ASN A 103 -0.10 0.99 1.71
C ASN A 103 -0.86 0.81 0.38
N LEU A 104 -0.19 1.00 -0.76
CA LEU A 104 -0.75 0.73 -2.07
C LEU A 104 -0.82 -0.76 -2.37
N VAL A 105 0.20 -1.54 -2.00
CA VAL A 105 0.33 -2.95 -2.41
C VAL A 105 -0.20 -3.96 -1.39
N LEU A 106 -0.42 -3.57 -0.13
CA LEU A 106 -1.01 -4.44 0.90
C LEU A 106 -2.50 -4.14 1.10
N GLU A 107 -3.30 -5.18 1.28
CA GLU A 107 -4.69 -5.06 1.71
C GLU A 107 -4.76 -4.41 3.09
N GLY A 108 -5.56 -3.34 3.21
CA GLY A 108 -5.62 -2.52 4.42
C GLY A 108 -4.34 -1.74 4.76
N GLY A 109 -3.31 -1.81 3.93
CA GLY A 109 -2.01 -1.17 4.17
C GLY A 109 -1.27 -1.74 5.38
N LEU A 110 -0.31 -0.96 5.93
CA LEU A 110 0.47 -1.32 7.11
C LEU A 110 0.36 -0.19 8.14
N THR A 111 -0.37 -0.42 9.22
CA THR A 111 -0.57 0.60 10.28
C THR A 111 0.73 0.85 11.04
N ASP A 112 0.81 1.93 11.81
CA ASP A 112 1.99 2.24 12.63
C ASP A 112 2.30 1.11 13.64
N GLU A 113 1.27 0.52 14.24
CA GLU A 113 1.39 -0.59 15.19
C GLU A 113 1.88 -1.87 14.52
N GLU A 114 1.36 -2.18 13.33
CA GLU A 114 1.80 -3.34 12.54
C GLU A 114 3.23 -3.15 12.03
N TYR A 115 3.56 -1.94 11.59
CA TYR A 115 4.89 -1.57 11.12
C TYR A 115 5.96 -1.82 12.19
N GLN A 116 5.70 -1.43 13.44
CA GLN A 116 6.63 -1.64 14.56
C GLN A 116 6.83 -3.12 14.92
N ARG A 117 5.90 -3.98 14.50
CA ARG A 117 5.95 -5.43 14.77
C ARG A 117 6.65 -6.22 13.68
N VAL A 118 6.93 -5.62 12.52
CA VAL A 118 7.60 -6.30 11.42
C VAL A 118 8.97 -6.79 11.88
N ASP A 119 9.22 -8.08 11.71
CA ASP A 119 10.51 -8.71 12.04
C ASP A 119 11.46 -8.73 10.83
N GLU A 120 12.68 -9.24 11.01
CA GLU A 120 13.70 -9.27 9.95
C GLU A 120 13.22 -10.03 8.70
N ASP A 121 12.52 -11.15 8.89
CA ASP A 121 11.93 -11.93 7.80
C ASP A 121 10.84 -11.11 7.07
N GLY A 122 10.01 -10.39 7.83
CA GLY A 122 9.01 -9.49 7.29
C GLY A 122 9.60 -8.33 6.48
N ILE A 123 10.71 -7.74 6.93
CA ILE A 123 11.44 -6.70 6.18
C ILE A 123 11.91 -7.26 4.83
N GLU A 124 12.47 -8.47 4.80
CA GLU A 124 12.90 -9.12 3.57
C GLU A 124 11.74 -9.37 2.61
N GLU A 125 10.59 -9.83 3.12
CA GLU A 125 9.39 -10.04 2.30
C GLU A 125 8.83 -8.72 1.74
N LEU A 126 8.85 -7.64 2.52
CA LEU A 126 8.47 -6.31 2.05
C LEU A 126 9.39 -5.80 0.94
N GLU A 127 10.70 -6.02 1.04
CA GLU A 127 11.66 -5.67 -0.02
C GLU A 127 11.43 -6.47 -1.29
N LYS A 128 11.28 -7.79 -1.18
CA LYS A 128 10.95 -8.67 -2.30
C LYS A 128 9.66 -8.23 -2.95
N LEU A 129 8.66 -7.86 -2.15
CA LEU A 129 7.37 -7.40 -2.64
C LEU A 129 7.53 -6.17 -3.51
N ILE A 130 8.17 -5.09 -3.02
CA ILE A 130 8.34 -3.85 -3.80
C ILE A 130 9.16 -4.10 -5.06
N THR A 131 10.19 -4.94 -4.99
CA THR A 131 11.01 -5.30 -6.16
C THR A 131 10.18 -5.93 -7.28
N ARG A 132 9.07 -6.63 -6.98
CA ARG A 132 8.16 -7.18 -8.02
C ARG A 132 7.36 -6.11 -8.77
N PHE A 133 7.22 -4.92 -8.20
CA PHE A 133 6.46 -3.80 -8.79
C PHE A 133 7.37 -2.77 -9.51
N LEU A 134 8.69 -2.82 -9.30
CA LEU A 134 9.67 -1.98 -9.99
C LEU A 134 10.06 -2.61 -11.32
#